data_AF-A0A4R0RZ91-F1
#
_entry.id   AF-A0A4R0RZ91-F1
#
_cell.length_a   1.000
_cell.length_b   1.000
_cell.length_c   1.000
_cell.angle_alpha   90.00
_cell.angle_beta   90.00
_cell.angle_gamma   90.00
#
_symmetry.space_group_name_H-M   'P 1'
#
loop_
_entity.id
_entity.type
_entity.pdbx_description
1 polymer ?
#
loop_
_entity_poly.entity_id
_entity_poly.type
_entity_poly.pdbx_seq_one_letter_code
_entity_poly.pdbx_strand_id
1 'polypeptide(L)'
;MGIGFAEDLLVCIALGIDMADCVFPTRTARFGVALTFQGPVNLRMSKHATDFNPIDETCPCPSCADRMSRAFLHHTITLETAAAHAVTQHNLVFQARLVGGARDAIVAGTFPEYLRKFFRTYFDDTGYPEWCVNALRSVGVDLLEGDPTAKIQTGAGAKWERAESKDQELYPITG
;
A
#
# COMPACT_ATOMS: atom_id res chain seq x y z
N MET A 1 -6.59 12.75 12.35
CA MET A 1 -5.87 11.83 13.26
C MET A 1 -6.39 10.42 13.07
N GLY A 2 -5.52 9.41 13.01
CA GLY A 2 -5.90 8.00 12.80
C GLY A 2 -6.07 7.55 11.35
N ILE A 3 -5.51 8.28 10.38
CA ILE A 3 -5.66 8.01 8.93
C ILE A 3 -4.33 7.46 8.39
N GLY A 4 -4.35 6.26 7.81
CA GLY A 4 -3.12 5.57 7.44
C GLY A 4 -3.16 4.74 6.17
N PHE A 5 -4.32 4.49 5.57
CA PHE A 5 -4.40 3.86 4.26
C PHE A 5 -3.89 4.80 3.18
N ALA A 6 -3.31 4.25 2.12
CA ALA A 6 -2.64 5.03 1.09
C ALA A 6 -3.63 5.89 0.30
N GLU A 7 -4.76 5.30 -0.07
CA GLU A 7 -5.89 5.97 -0.71
C GLU A 7 -6.48 7.08 0.18
N ASP A 8 -6.69 6.83 1.48
CA ASP A 8 -7.21 7.82 2.42
C ASP A 8 -6.28 9.02 2.54
N LEU A 9 -4.97 8.79 2.66
CA LEU A 9 -3.99 9.86 2.76
C LEU A 9 -4.06 10.78 1.55
N LEU A 10 -4.10 10.22 0.34
CA LEU A 10 -4.14 11.01 -0.88
C LEU A 10 -5.46 11.76 -1.08
N VAL A 11 -6.59 11.13 -0.76
CA VAL A 11 -7.89 11.81 -0.79
C VAL A 11 -7.94 12.94 0.23
N CYS A 12 -7.46 12.72 1.47
CA CYS A 12 -7.40 13.76 2.49
C CYS A 12 -6.50 14.93 2.10
N ILE A 13 -5.34 14.67 1.48
CA ILE A 13 -4.48 15.73 0.93
C ILE A 13 -5.23 16.55 -0.13
N ALA A 14 -5.97 15.90 -1.03
CA ALA A 14 -6.80 16.59 -2.02
C ALA A 14 -7.91 17.45 -1.39
N LEU A 15 -8.41 17.05 -0.22
CA LEU A 15 -9.39 17.79 0.57
C LEU A 15 -8.78 18.88 1.47
N GLY A 16 -7.46 19.09 1.41
CA GLY A 16 -6.76 20.16 2.13
C GLY A 16 -6.27 19.78 3.53
N ILE A 17 -6.08 18.48 3.82
CA ILE A 17 -5.48 18.03 5.09
C ILE A 17 -3.95 17.99 4.97
N ASP A 18 -3.27 18.74 5.84
CA ASP A 18 -1.80 18.87 5.82
C ASP A 18 -1.06 17.89 6.74
N MET A 19 -1.75 17.34 7.75
CA MET A 19 -1.13 16.47 8.76
C MET A 19 -1.98 15.23 9.04
N ALA A 20 -1.33 14.07 9.08
CA ALA A 20 -1.94 12.80 9.44
C ALA A 20 -0.98 11.95 10.31
N ASP A 21 -1.58 11.17 11.21
CA ASP A 21 -0.90 10.20 12.04
C ASP A 21 -1.70 8.89 12.03
N CYS A 22 -1.01 7.75 12.01
CA CYS A 22 -1.63 6.46 12.18
C CYS A 22 -0.61 5.40 12.57
N VAL A 23 -1.04 4.43 13.38
CA VAL A 23 -0.28 3.22 13.70
C VAL A 23 -0.32 2.18 12.57
N PHE A 24 -1.03 2.43 11.47
CA PHE A 24 -1.21 1.48 10.37
C PHE A 24 0.10 0.86 9.85
N PRO A 25 1.14 1.62 9.44
CA PRO A 25 2.34 1.02 8.86
C PRO A 25 3.06 0.07 9.83
N THR A 26 3.13 0.42 11.12
CA THR A 26 3.80 -0.39 12.15
C THR A 26 2.93 -1.56 12.62
N ARG A 27 1.62 -1.35 12.77
CA ARG A 27 0.66 -2.40 13.15
C ARG A 27 0.61 -3.50 12.08
N THR A 28 0.51 -3.10 10.81
CA THR A 28 0.40 -4.00 9.66
C THR A 28 1.70 -4.77 9.40
N ALA A 29 2.86 -4.16 9.67
CA ALA A 29 4.16 -4.84 9.62
C ALA A 29 4.26 -6.03 10.59
N ARG A 30 3.67 -5.92 11.79
CA ARG A 30 3.63 -7.04 12.77
C ARG A 30 2.83 -8.24 12.29
N PHE A 31 1.88 -8.02 11.38
CA PHE A 31 1.12 -9.09 10.73
C PHE A 31 1.80 -9.62 9.46
N GLY A 32 3.02 -9.16 9.15
CA GLY A 32 3.79 -9.60 7.98
C GLY A 32 3.37 -8.95 6.68
N VAL A 33 2.66 -7.83 6.73
CA VAL A 33 2.18 -7.15 5.53
C VAL A 33 3.06 -5.94 5.21
N ALA A 34 3.69 -5.99 4.04
CA ALA A 34 4.49 -4.90 3.48
C ALA A 34 3.64 -4.04 2.53
N LEU A 35 3.77 -2.72 2.61
CA LEU A 35 3.04 -1.78 1.77
C LEU A 35 3.82 -1.49 0.49
N THR A 36 3.16 -1.55 -0.67
CA THR A 36 3.76 -1.25 -1.98
C THR A 36 2.81 -0.41 -2.84
N PHE A 37 3.32 0.20 -3.92
CA PHE A 37 2.50 0.97 -4.85
C PHE A 37 1.56 0.09 -5.71
N GLN A 38 1.77 -1.22 -5.71
CA GLN A 38 0.90 -2.20 -6.37
C GLN A 38 -0.14 -2.82 -5.42
N GLY A 39 -0.15 -2.38 -4.15
CA GLY A 39 -1.00 -2.92 -3.09
C GLY A 39 -0.18 -3.54 -1.95
N PRO A 40 -0.84 -3.92 -0.84
CA PRO A 40 -0.16 -4.61 0.24
C PRO A 40 0.26 -6.02 -0.18
N VAL A 41 1.43 -6.47 0.29
CA VAL A 41 1.99 -7.80 0.08
C VAL A 41 2.08 -8.50 1.44
N ASN A 42 1.40 -9.62 1.59
CA ASN A 42 1.41 -10.43 2.80
C ASN A 42 2.53 -11.48 2.72
N LEU A 43 3.65 -11.16 3.35
CA LEU A 43 4.85 -11.99 3.36
C LEU A 43 4.65 -13.34 4.07
N ARG A 44 3.53 -13.57 4.78
CA ARG A 44 3.22 -14.89 5.37
C ARG A 44 2.68 -15.90 4.35
N MET A 45 2.29 -15.47 3.15
CA MET A 45 1.77 -16.37 2.11
C MET A 45 2.87 -17.28 1.55
N SER A 46 2.51 -18.55 1.29
CA SER A 46 3.48 -19.57 0.85
C SER A 46 4.15 -19.25 -0.48
N LYS A 47 3.48 -18.49 -1.36
CA LYS A 47 4.04 -18.03 -2.64
C LYS A 47 5.34 -17.25 -2.52
N HIS A 48 5.61 -16.65 -1.35
CA HIS A 48 6.84 -15.90 -1.11
C HIS A 48 8.00 -16.78 -0.63
N ALA A 49 7.77 -18.05 -0.25
CA ALA A 49 8.79 -18.94 0.30
C ALA A 49 9.99 -19.16 -0.62
N THR A 50 9.80 -19.04 -1.94
CA THR A 50 10.84 -19.21 -2.96
C THR A 50 11.08 -17.95 -3.79
N ASP A 51 10.57 -16.80 -3.33
CA ASP A 51 10.71 -15.52 -4.02
C ASP A 51 11.97 -14.78 -3.55
N PHE A 52 13.04 -14.86 -4.35
CA PHE A 52 14.33 -14.26 -4.05
C PHE A 52 14.44 -12.77 -4.37
N ASN A 53 13.35 -12.13 -4.81
CA ASN A 53 13.33 -10.69 -5.06
C ASN A 53 13.07 -9.91 -3.77
N PRO A 54 13.53 -8.64 -3.66
CA PRO A 54 13.16 -7.77 -2.54
C PRO A 54 11.66 -7.44 -2.56
N ILE A 55 11.17 -6.77 -1.50
CA ILE A 55 9.77 -6.31 -1.45
C ILE A 55 9.46 -5.37 -2.62
N ASP A 56 10.33 -4.38 -2.86
CA ASP A 56 10.24 -3.40 -3.95
C ASP A 56 11.65 -3.02 -4.38
N GLU A 57 11.99 -3.24 -5.66
CA GLU A 57 13.32 -2.95 -6.22
C GLU A 57 13.65 -1.45 -6.25
N THR A 58 12.63 -0.59 -6.20
CA THR A 58 12.78 0.86 -6.23
C THR A 58 12.78 1.48 -4.83
N CYS A 59 12.58 0.68 -3.78
CA CYS A 59 12.49 1.18 -2.42
C CYS A 59 13.89 1.41 -1.82
N PRO A 60 14.17 2.63 -1.31
CA PRO A 60 15.47 2.96 -0.73
C PRO A 60 15.60 2.53 0.74
N CYS A 61 14.64 1.78 1.30
CA CYS A 61 14.73 1.32 2.68
C CYS A 61 15.91 0.33 2.84
N PRO A 62 16.54 0.22 4.02
CA PRO A 62 17.71 -0.63 4.21
C PRO A 62 17.49 -2.08 3.74
N SER A 63 16.34 -2.67 4.07
CA SER A 63 16.01 -4.05 3.67
C SER A 63 15.94 -4.24 2.15
N CYS A 64 15.37 -3.29 1.41
CA CYS A 64 15.29 -3.39 -0.05
C CYS A 64 16.63 -3.04 -0.72
N ALA A 65 17.36 -2.04 -0.18
CA ALA A 65 18.68 -1.65 -0.66
C ALA A 65 19.71 -2.78 -0.53
N ASP A 66 19.69 -3.51 0.60
CA ASP A 66 20.54 -4.68 0.84
C ASP A 66 20.03 -5.95 0.11
N ARG A 67 18.98 -5.81 -0.72
CA ARG A 67 18.33 -6.89 -1.48
C ARG A 67 17.86 -8.06 -0.60
N MET A 68 17.37 -7.77 0.60
CA MET A 68 16.74 -8.77 1.46
C MET A 68 15.51 -9.36 0.76
N SER A 69 15.52 -10.67 0.52
CA SER A 69 14.50 -11.34 -0.27
C SER A 69 13.17 -11.50 0.48
N ARG A 70 12.07 -11.59 -0.29
CA ARG A 70 10.75 -11.94 0.22
C ARG A 70 10.74 -13.35 0.83
N ALA A 71 11.52 -14.28 0.30
CA ALA A 71 11.71 -15.62 0.88
C ALA A 71 12.33 -15.59 2.28
N PHE A 72 13.39 -14.79 2.48
CA PHE A 72 13.99 -14.61 3.79
C PHE A 72 12.99 -14.01 4.77
N LEU A 73 12.30 -12.94 4.36
CA LEU A 73 11.29 -12.30 5.19
C LEU A 73 10.10 -13.22 5.49
N HIS A 74 9.63 -14.01 4.53
CA HIS A 74 8.58 -15.01 4.71
C HIS A 74 8.95 -16.03 5.80
N HIS A 75 10.16 -16.58 5.69
CA HIS A 75 10.67 -17.54 6.67
C HIS A 75 10.81 -16.91 8.05
N THR A 76 11.42 -15.72 8.16
CA THR A 76 11.64 -15.09 9.45
C THR A 76 10.33 -14.60 10.08
N ILE A 77 9.39 -14.02 9.33
CA ILE A 77 8.16 -13.43 9.89
C ILE A 77 7.16 -14.47 10.39
N THR A 78 7.27 -15.71 9.92
CA THR A 78 6.45 -16.84 10.38
C THR A 78 7.00 -17.48 11.66
N LEU A 79 8.29 -17.27 11.97
CA LEU A 79 8.98 -17.89 13.11
C LEU A 79 9.36 -16.89 14.21
N GLU A 80 9.72 -15.66 13.85
CA GLU A 80 10.34 -14.68 14.71
C GLU A 80 9.79 -13.27 14.49
N THR A 81 9.81 -12.45 15.54
CA THR A 81 9.36 -11.05 15.46
C THR A 81 10.37 -10.12 14.80
N ALA A 82 11.62 -10.56 14.62
CA ALA A 82 12.71 -9.75 14.09
C ALA A 82 12.39 -9.14 12.71
N ALA A 83 11.75 -9.90 11.82
CA ALA A 83 11.37 -9.44 10.49
C ALA A 83 10.35 -8.27 10.52
N ALA A 84 9.55 -8.13 11.57
CA ALA A 84 8.62 -7.01 11.70
C ALA A 84 9.34 -5.65 11.77
N HIS A 85 10.59 -5.60 12.24
CA HIS A 85 11.41 -4.39 12.21
C HIS A 85 11.76 -3.98 10.78
N ALA A 86 12.20 -4.94 9.97
CA ALA A 86 12.53 -4.74 8.55
C ALA A 86 11.30 -4.28 7.75
N VAL A 87 10.14 -4.92 7.97
CA VAL A 87 8.88 -4.55 7.32
C VAL A 87 8.37 -3.20 7.83
N THR A 88 8.57 -2.87 9.10
CA THR A 88 8.22 -1.55 9.66
C THR A 88 9.01 -0.44 8.97
N GLN A 89 10.32 -0.59 8.83
CA GLN A 89 11.15 0.40 8.13
C GLN A 89 10.70 0.58 6.68
N HIS A 90 10.43 -0.53 5.98
CA HIS A 90 9.87 -0.50 4.64
C HIS A 90 8.54 0.26 4.56
N ASN A 91 7.59 -0.05 5.45
CA ASN A 91 6.26 0.57 5.46
C ASN A 91 6.32 2.08 5.77
N LEU A 92 7.22 2.51 6.66
CA LEU A 92 7.44 3.94 6.94
C LEU A 92 8.04 4.66 5.73
N VAL A 93 9.03 4.05 5.06
CA VAL A 93 9.60 4.59 3.82
C VAL A 93 8.54 4.67 2.71
N PHE A 94 7.66 3.68 2.59
CA PHE A 94 6.53 3.72 1.66
C PHE A 94 5.62 4.93 1.92
N GLN A 95 5.18 5.15 3.16
CA GLN A 95 4.32 6.30 3.51
C GLN A 95 5.03 7.63 3.21
N ALA A 96 6.32 7.74 3.54
CA ALA A 96 7.12 8.93 3.25
C ALA A 96 7.24 9.18 1.73
N ARG A 97 7.42 8.13 0.92
CA ARG A 97 7.47 8.23 -0.55
C ARG A 97 6.11 8.62 -1.14
N LEU A 98 5.02 8.07 -0.62
CA LEU A 98 3.66 8.38 -1.05
C LEU A 98 3.35 9.87 -0.84
N VAL A 99 3.53 10.37 0.38
CA VAL A 99 3.25 11.77 0.72
C VAL A 99 4.29 12.70 0.10
N GLY A 100 5.56 12.30 0.00
CA GLY A 100 6.59 13.06 -0.70
C GLY A 100 6.26 13.25 -2.18
N GLY A 101 5.82 12.20 -2.87
CA GLY A 101 5.36 12.29 -4.25
C GLY A 101 4.13 13.18 -4.43
N ALA A 102 3.17 13.11 -3.50
CA ALA A 102 2.04 14.03 -3.48
C ALA A 102 2.47 15.49 -3.32
N ARG A 103 3.37 15.78 -2.37
CA ARG A 103 3.93 17.12 -2.15
C ARG A 103 4.62 17.65 -3.39
N ASP A 104 5.48 16.85 -4.03
CA ASP A 104 6.21 17.27 -5.21
C ASP A 104 5.26 17.54 -6.40
N ALA A 105 4.21 16.73 -6.55
CA ALA A 105 3.18 16.95 -7.56
C ALA A 105 2.34 18.21 -7.29
N ILE A 106 2.05 18.54 -6.02
CA ILE A 106 1.37 19.80 -5.66
C ILE A 106 2.24 21.00 -6.04
N VAL A 107 3.52 20.98 -5.68
CA VAL A 107 4.47 22.06 -6.02
C VAL A 107 4.61 22.22 -7.55
N ALA A 108 4.56 21.12 -8.29
CA ALA A 108 4.63 21.11 -9.75
C ALA A 108 3.29 21.42 -10.45
N GLY A 109 2.18 21.52 -9.71
CA GLY A 109 0.84 21.71 -10.29
C GLY A 109 0.28 20.49 -11.03
N THR A 110 0.79 19.29 -10.75
CA THR A 110 0.43 18.01 -11.42
C THR A 110 -0.16 16.97 -10.46
N PHE A 111 -0.73 17.44 -9.34
CA PHE A 111 -1.32 16.56 -8.33
C PHE A 111 -2.49 15.70 -8.85
N PRO A 112 -3.42 16.20 -9.70
CA PRO A 112 -4.45 15.36 -10.30
C PRO A 112 -3.87 14.18 -11.10
N GLU A 113 -2.80 14.40 -11.86
CA GLU A 113 -2.12 13.36 -12.63
C GLU A 113 -1.46 12.33 -11.71
N TYR A 114 -0.88 12.79 -10.60
CA TYR A 114 -0.31 11.91 -9.57
C TYR A 114 -1.39 11.00 -8.96
N LEU A 115 -2.56 11.55 -8.62
CA LEU A 115 -3.71 10.78 -8.12
C LEU A 115 -4.16 9.72 -9.13
N ARG A 116 -4.41 10.11 -10.39
CA ARG A 116 -4.82 9.16 -11.45
C ARG A 116 -3.77 8.06 -11.63
N LYS A 117 -2.48 8.40 -11.65
CA LYS A 117 -1.40 7.43 -11.75
C LYS A 117 -1.40 6.46 -10.56
N PHE A 118 -1.49 6.98 -9.33
CA PHE A 118 -1.52 6.16 -8.12
C PHE A 118 -2.70 5.19 -8.14
N PHE A 119 -3.93 5.70 -8.32
CA PHE A 119 -5.14 4.87 -8.26
C PHE A 119 -5.15 3.79 -9.34
N ARG A 120 -4.70 4.11 -10.56
CA ARG A 120 -4.54 3.14 -11.63
C ARG A 120 -3.56 2.02 -11.26
N THR A 121 -2.38 2.35 -10.75
CA THR A 121 -1.39 1.33 -10.36
C THR A 121 -1.81 0.56 -9.10
N TYR A 122 -2.44 1.22 -8.14
CA TYR A 122 -2.77 0.64 -6.84
C TYR A 122 -4.01 -0.27 -6.92
N PHE A 123 -5.06 0.13 -7.65
CA PHE A 123 -6.30 -0.66 -7.76
C PHE A 123 -6.37 -1.53 -9.02
N ASP A 124 -5.68 -1.15 -10.10
CA ASP A 124 -5.65 -1.93 -11.34
C ASP A 124 -7.07 -2.38 -11.77
N ASP A 125 -7.28 -3.67 -12.07
CA ASP A 125 -8.56 -4.21 -12.50
C ASP A 125 -9.64 -4.33 -11.39
N THR A 126 -9.28 -4.12 -10.11
CA THR A 126 -10.22 -4.29 -8.98
C THR A 126 -11.28 -3.19 -8.89
N GLY A 127 -11.03 -2.05 -9.54
CA GLY A 127 -11.92 -0.89 -9.53
C GLY A 127 -11.69 0.05 -8.35
N TYR A 128 -12.01 1.32 -8.55
CA TYR A 128 -11.81 2.38 -7.58
C TYR A 128 -12.96 2.42 -6.58
N PRO A 129 -12.69 2.63 -5.27
CA PRO A 129 -13.75 2.77 -4.28
C PRO A 129 -14.65 3.96 -4.62
N GLU A 130 -15.97 3.75 -4.59
CA GLU A 130 -16.94 4.79 -4.91
C GLU A 130 -16.74 6.06 -4.06
N TRP A 131 -16.43 5.89 -2.78
CA TRP A 131 -16.20 7.01 -1.88
C TRP A 131 -14.99 7.85 -2.30
N CYS A 132 -13.90 7.24 -2.79
CA CYS A 132 -12.72 7.95 -3.30
C CYS A 132 -13.09 8.78 -4.53
N VAL A 133 -13.82 8.17 -5.47
CA VAL A 133 -14.25 8.83 -6.71
C VAL A 133 -15.14 10.02 -6.39
N ASN A 134 -16.12 9.85 -5.51
CA ASN A 134 -17.04 10.92 -5.11
C ASN A 134 -16.32 12.05 -4.37
N ALA A 135 -15.41 11.72 -3.45
CA ALA A 135 -14.63 12.71 -2.71
C ALA A 135 -13.75 13.55 -3.64
N LEU A 136 -13.02 12.91 -4.55
CA LEU A 136 -12.12 13.61 -5.48
C LEU A 136 -12.87 14.46 -6.50
N ARG A 137 -14.05 14.02 -6.95
CA ARG A 137 -14.91 14.84 -7.82
C ARG A 137 -15.38 16.13 -7.15
N SER A 138 -15.57 16.13 -5.83
CA SER A 138 -15.97 17.34 -5.08
C SER A 138 -14.91 18.45 -5.14
N VAL A 139 -13.65 18.10 -5.41
CA VAL A 139 -12.53 19.02 -5.57
C VAL A 139 -12.04 19.11 -7.02
N GLY A 140 -12.84 18.65 -7.98
CA GLY A 140 -12.57 18.79 -9.41
C GLY A 140 -11.59 17.78 -10.01
N VAL A 141 -11.34 16.65 -9.34
CA VAL A 141 -10.50 15.57 -9.85
C VAL A 141 -11.36 14.36 -10.21
N ASP A 142 -11.39 13.97 -11.49
CA ASP A 142 -12.04 12.74 -11.93
C ASP A 142 -11.01 11.62 -12.19
N LEU A 143 -11.12 10.55 -11.41
CA LEU A 143 -10.22 9.39 -11.53
C LEU A 143 -10.46 8.56 -12.80
N LEU A 144 -11.66 8.63 -13.37
CA LEU A 144 -12.03 7.87 -14.57
C LEU A 144 -11.65 8.59 -15.87
N GLU A 145 -11.14 9.81 -15.77
CA GLU A 145 -10.80 10.62 -16.93
C GLU A 145 -9.69 9.95 -17.75
N GLY A 146 -10.00 9.62 -19.01
CA GLY A 146 -9.05 9.01 -19.94
C GLY A 146 -8.83 7.50 -19.76
N ASP A 147 -9.59 6.84 -18.87
CA ASP A 147 -9.54 5.39 -18.68
C ASP A 147 -10.91 4.73 -18.89
N PRO A 148 -11.18 4.17 -20.08
CA PRO A 148 -12.46 3.53 -20.39
C PRO A 148 -12.64 2.17 -19.68
N THR A 149 -11.58 1.62 -19.07
CA THR A 149 -11.62 0.33 -18.37
C THR A 149 -11.84 0.47 -16.87
N ALA A 150 -11.70 1.68 -16.34
CA ALA A 150 -11.84 1.95 -14.92
C ALA A 150 -13.27 1.64 -14.43
N LYS A 151 -13.35 0.82 -13.38
CA LYS A 151 -14.60 0.41 -12.75
C LYS A 151 -14.73 1.08 -11.38
N ILE A 152 -15.96 1.33 -10.97
CA ILE A 152 -16.27 1.76 -9.59
C ILE A 152 -16.73 0.54 -8.81
N GLN A 153 -16.20 0.34 -7.61
CA GLN A 153 -16.65 -0.68 -6.66
C GLN A 153 -17.34 -0.05 -5.44
N THR A 154 -18.44 -0.66 -5.00
CA THR A 154 -19.20 -0.27 -3.80
C THR A 154 -18.58 -0.90 -2.56
N GLY A 155 -18.25 -0.11 -1.53
CA GLY A 155 -17.70 -0.59 -0.24
C GLY A 155 -16.53 0.23 0.31
N ALA A 156 -15.94 -0.25 1.42
CA ALA A 156 -14.89 0.46 2.18
C ALA A 156 -13.58 0.70 1.41
N GLY A 157 -13.36 0.00 0.29
CA GLY A 157 -12.33 0.36 -0.67
C GLY A 157 -10.89 -0.04 -0.35
N ALA A 158 -10.59 -0.56 0.85
CA ALA A 158 -9.24 -0.97 1.17
C ALA A 158 -8.79 -2.20 0.36
N LYS A 159 -7.76 -2.05 -0.48
CA LYS A 159 -7.15 -3.18 -1.19
C LYS A 159 -6.35 -4.01 -0.19
N TRP A 160 -6.71 -5.29 -0.06
CA TRP A 160 -6.00 -6.25 0.78
C TRP A 160 -5.65 -7.49 -0.03
N GLU A 161 -4.43 -7.97 0.14
CA GLU A 161 -4.04 -9.28 -0.36
C GLU A 161 -4.59 -10.35 0.59
N ARG A 162 -5.55 -11.14 0.10
CA ARG A 162 -6.19 -12.22 0.86
C ARG A 162 -5.50 -13.54 0.59
N ALA A 163 -5.28 -14.31 1.66
CA ALA A 163 -4.75 -15.66 1.56
C ALA A 163 -5.74 -16.55 0.80
N GLU A 164 -5.24 -17.43 -0.05
CA GLU A 164 -6.06 -18.52 -0.60
C GLU A 164 -6.28 -19.59 0.48
N SER A 165 -7.34 -20.40 0.37
CA SER A 165 -7.74 -21.35 1.41
C SER A 165 -6.63 -22.30 1.88
N LYS A 166 -5.66 -22.62 1.01
CA LYS A 166 -4.52 -23.49 1.31
C LYS A 166 -3.45 -22.84 2.19
N ASP A 167 -3.29 -21.52 2.13
CA ASP A 167 -2.30 -20.79 2.94
C ASP A 167 -2.73 -20.69 4.41
N GLN A 168 -4.03 -20.77 4.67
CA GLN A 168 -4.62 -20.61 6.00
C GLN A 168 -4.45 -21.88 6.88
N GLU A 169 -4.27 -23.04 6.26
CA GLU A 169 -3.96 -24.31 6.95
C GLU A 169 -2.49 -24.42 7.37
N LEU A 170 -1.56 -23.81 6.61
CA LEU A 170 -0.12 -23.93 6.86
C LEU A 170 0.37 -23.00 8.00
N TYR A 171 -0.27 -21.83 8.15
CA TYR A 171 0.09 -20.84 9.17
C TYR A 171 -1.18 -20.24 9.79
N PRO A 172 -1.85 -20.94 10.71
CA PRO A 172 -3.09 -20.44 11.30
C PRO A 172 -2.83 -19.08 11.94
N ILE A 173 -3.68 -18.11 11.60
CA ILE A 173 -3.71 -16.81 12.24
C ILE A 173 -4.39 -17.01 13.60
N THR A 174 -3.66 -17.59 14.56
CA THR A 174 -4.15 -17.70 15.94
C THR A 174 -4.14 -16.30 16.54
N GLY A 175 -5.34 -15.73 16.70
CA GLY A 175 -5.57 -14.54 17.51
C GLY A 175 -5.53 -14.84 19.00
#